data_AF-A0A6P0U1A1-F1
#
_entry.id   AF-A0A6P0U1A1-F1
#
_cell.length_a   1.000
_cell.length_b   1.000
_cell.length_c   1.000
_cell.angle_alpha   90.00
_cell.angle_beta   90.00
_cell.angle_gamma   90.00
#
_symmetry.space_group_name_H-M   'P 1'
#
loop_
_entity.id
_entity.type
_entity.pdbx_description
1 polymer ?
#
loop_
_entity_poly.entity_id
_entity_poly.type
_entity_poly.pdbx_seq_one_letter_code
_entity_poly.pdbx_strand_id
1 'polypeptide(L)'
;MTIFPYDQFAKQYLEELLSSIGEVKAPREVLGEVRQIDVWFSPQPQLQGSPEELGLLACLAKTSALFQPYRNAVTPDEIDSCILKLLKVKR
;
A
#
# COMPACT_ATOMS: atom_id res chain seq x y z
N MET A 1 -12.80 -18.81 -2.18
CA MET A 1 -12.67 -17.76 -3.20
C MET A 1 -13.77 -16.73 -2.96
N THR A 2 -13.64 -15.95 -1.90
CA THR A 2 -14.49 -14.80 -1.63
C THR A 2 -13.75 -13.61 -2.25
N ILE A 3 -14.14 -13.26 -3.47
CA ILE A 3 -13.72 -12.00 -4.08
C ILE A 3 -14.41 -10.94 -3.25
N PHE A 4 -13.70 -10.31 -2.31
CA PHE A 4 -14.21 -9.13 -1.61
C PHE A 4 -14.05 -7.97 -2.57
N PRO A 5 -15.11 -7.51 -3.27
CA PRO A 5 -14.95 -6.55 -4.37
C PRO A 5 -14.32 -5.25 -3.88
N TYR A 6 -14.57 -4.89 -2.63
CA TYR A 6 -13.99 -3.75 -1.94
C TYR A 6 -12.48 -3.85 -1.70
N ASP A 7 -11.99 -5.06 -1.39
CA ASP A 7 -10.56 -5.30 -1.16
C ASP A 7 -9.79 -5.14 -2.47
N GLN A 8 -10.28 -5.76 -3.54
CA GLN A 8 -9.69 -5.63 -4.86
C GLN A 8 -9.80 -4.20 -5.40
N PHE A 9 -10.96 -3.56 -5.25
CA PHE A 9 -11.15 -2.18 -5.67
C PHE A 9 -10.19 -1.22 -4.96
N ALA A 10 -10.07 -1.32 -3.63
CA ALA A 10 -9.18 -0.43 -2.88
C ALA A 10 -7.71 -0.58 -3.29
N LYS A 11 -7.27 -1.81 -3.59
CA LYS A 11 -5.92 -2.10 -4.11
C LYS A 11 -5.69 -1.44 -5.46
N GLN A 12 -6.57 -1.68 -6.42
CA GLN A 12 -6.48 -1.13 -7.77
C GLN A 12 -6.56 0.40 -7.77
N TYR A 13 -7.42 0.96 -6.91
CA TYR A 13 -7.57 2.40 -6.80
C TYR A 13 -6.31 3.08 -6.24
N LEU A 14 -5.72 2.50 -5.19
CA LEU A 14 -4.44 3.00 -4.66
C LEU A 14 -3.30 2.84 -5.67
N GLU A 15 -3.27 1.73 -6.41
CA GLU A 15 -2.29 1.50 -7.46
C GLU A 15 -2.36 2.57 -8.56
N GLU A 16 -3.56 2.86 -9.07
CA GLU A 16 -3.77 3.89 -10.09
C GLU A 16 -3.32 5.27 -9.58
N LEU A 17 -3.77 5.66 -8.37
CA LEU A 17 -3.43 6.97 -7.79
C LEU A 17 -1.91 7.15 -7.60
N LEU A 18 -1.24 6.13 -7.07
CA LEU A 18 0.18 6.21 -6.71
C LEU A 18 1.12 6.03 -7.90
N SER A 19 0.66 5.38 -8.99
CA SER A 19 1.47 5.18 -10.21
C SER A 19 1.91 6.50 -10.86
N SER A 20 1.18 7.59 -10.59
CA SER A 20 1.53 8.94 -11.07
C SER A 20 2.75 9.56 -10.36
N ILE A 21 3.14 9.06 -9.18
CA ILE A 21 4.19 9.66 -8.34
C ILE A 21 5.28 8.67 -7.88
N GLY A 22 5.17 7.40 -8.26
CA GLY A 22 6.17 6.39 -7.88
C GLY A 22 5.94 5.01 -8.47
N GLU A 23 6.81 4.08 -8.08
CA GLU A 23 6.67 2.66 -8.38
C GLU A 23 5.69 2.02 -7.40
N VAL A 24 4.71 1.31 -7.94
CA VAL A 24 3.73 0.54 -7.17
C VAL A 24 3.87 -0.95 -7.45
N LYS A 25 3.75 -1.78 -6.41
CA LYS A 25 3.64 -3.25 -6.52
C LYS A 25 2.47 -3.75 -5.71
N ALA A 26 1.45 -4.31 -6.37
CA ALA A 26 0.23 -4.84 -5.75
C ALA A 26 -0.25 -6.14 -6.43
N PRO A 27 -0.50 -7.24 -5.70
CA PRO A 27 -0.02 -7.54 -4.36
C PRO A 27 1.47 -7.94 -4.36
N ARG A 28 2.19 -7.60 -3.29
CA ARG A 28 3.59 -8.04 -3.09
C ARG A 28 3.65 -9.15 -2.04
N GLU A 29 4.16 -10.32 -2.43
CA GLU A 29 4.43 -11.40 -1.50
C GLU A 29 5.66 -11.12 -0.64
N VAL A 30 5.59 -11.51 0.64
CA VAL A 30 6.70 -11.42 1.59
C VAL A 30 7.32 -12.81 1.74
N LEU A 31 8.56 -12.98 1.29
CA LEU A 31 9.25 -14.27 1.36
C LEU A 31 9.34 -14.77 2.82
N GLY A 32 8.92 -16.02 3.05
CA GLY A 32 8.96 -16.67 4.36
C GLY A 32 7.65 -16.64 5.15
N GLU A 33 6.59 -15.98 4.67
CA GLU A 33 5.24 -16.02 5.25
C GLU A 33 4.16 -16.01 4.15
N VAL A 34 3.02 -16.66 4.37
CA VAL A 34 1.84 -16.57 3.47
C VAL A 34 1.09 -15.26 3.72
N ARG A 35 1.81 -14.13 3.76
CA ARG A 35 1.25 -12.80 3.98
C ARG A 35 1.53 -11.92 2.77
N GLN A 36 0.48 -11.40 2.17
CA GLN A 36 0.56 -10.44 1.07
C GLN A 36 0.49 -9.01 1.61
N ILE A 37 1.31 -8.15 1.01
CA ILE A 37 1.15 -6.71 1.12
C ILE A 37 0.21 -6.29 0.00
N ASP A 38 -0.81 -5.53 0.35
CA ASP A 38 -1.83 -5.07 -0.58
C ASP A 38 -1.23 -4.10 -1.59
N VAL A 39 -0.49 -3.08 -1.11
CA VAL A 39 0.21 -2.12 -1.95
C VAL A 39 1.57 -1.78 -1.32
N TRP A 40 2.65 -2.04 -2.05
CA TRP A 40 3.98 -1.52 -1.77
C TRP A 40 4.25 -0.33 -2.68
N PHE A 41 4.72 0.77 -2.12
CA PHE A 41 5.02 2.00 -2.84
C PHE A 41 6.47 2.44 -2.63
N SER A 42 7.11 2.94 -3.68
CA SER A 42 8.36 3.67 -3.59
C SER A 42 8.32 4.94 -4.45
N PRO A 43 8.60 6.13 -3.88
CA PRO A 43 8.55 7.37 -4.64
C PRO A 43 9.61 7.38 -5.73
N GLN A 44 9.27 8.00 -6.87
CA GLN A 44 10.21 8.26 -7.95
C GLN A 44 10.25 9.77 -8.20
N PRO A 45 11.32 10.47 -7.77
CA PRO A 45 11.41 11.93 -7.89
C PRO A 45 11.29 12.46 -9.33
N GLN A 46 11.55 11.62 -10.32
CA GLN A 46 11.42 11.93 -11.74
C GLN A 46 9.97 11.90 -12.26
N LEU A 47 9.03 11.26 -11.55
CA LEU A 47 7.62 11.26 -11.93
C LEU A 47 6.97 12.58 -11.48
N GLN A 48 6.49 13.34 -12.45
CA GLN A 48 5.87 14.66 -12.29
C GLN A 48 4.34 14.57 -12.26
N GLY A 49 3.78 13.64 -11.47
CA GLY A 49 2.35 13.71 -11.16
C GLY A 49 1.99 15.04 -10.50
N SER A 50 0.72 15.20 -10.12
CA SER A 50 0.27 16.30 -9.25
C SER A 50 0.12 15.79 -7.80
N PRO A 51 1.19 15.70 -6.98
CA PRO A 51 1.08 15.31 -5.57
C PRO A 51 0.01 16.10 -4.81
N GLU A 52 -0.25 17.35 -5.20
CA GLU A 52 -1.26 18.21 -4.59
C GLU A 52 -2.67 17.62 -4.74
N GLU A 53 -2.98 16.97 -5.86
CA GLU A 53 -4.28 16.33 -6.12
C GLU A 53 -4.50 15.10 -5.23
N LEU A 54 -3.42 14.44 -4.80
CA LEU A 54 -3.48 13.28 -3.90
C LEU A 54 -3.61 13.67 -2.42
N GLY A 55 -3.44 14.94 -2.06
CA GLY A 55 -3.63 15.46 -0.71
C GLY A 55 -2.86 14.67 0.36
N LEU A 56 -3.59 14.10 1.34
CA LEU A 56 -2.98 13.33 2.43
C LEU A 56 -2.21 12.10 1.91
N LEU A 57 -2.65 11.48 0.82
CA LEU A 57 -1.96 10.30 0.28
C LEU A 57 -0.56 10.67 -0.21
N ALA A 58 -0.38 11.83 -0.85
CA ALA A 58 0.95 12.33 -1.22
C ALA A 58 1.82 12.60 0.01
N CYS A 59 1.25 13.12 1.11
CA CYS A 59 1.99 13.30 2.36
C CYS A 59 2.51 11.98 2.93
N LEU A 60 1.71 10.91 2.86
CA LEU A 60 2.09 9.56 3.31
C LEU A 60 3.09 8.89 2.35
N ALA A 61 3.05 9.24 1.06
CA ALA A 61 3.88 8.71 -0.01
C ALA A 61 5.21 9.46 -0.21
N LYS A 62 5.63 10.33 0.72
CA LYS A 62 6.94 11.03 0.63
C LYS A 62 8.14 10.09 0.75
N THR A 63 7.94 8.92 1.34
CA THR A 63 8.94 7.85 1.47
C THR A 63 8.33 6.54 1.03
N SER A 64 9.16 5.50 0.81
CA SER A 64 8.64 4.16 0.54
C SER A 64 7.71 3.73 1.68
N ALA A 65 6.55 3.19 1.33
CA ALA A 65 5.46 2.93 2.27
C ALA A 65 4.71 1.65 1.91
N LEU A 66 4.04 1.07 2.90
CA LEU A 66 3.07 -0.01 2.73
C LEU A 66 1.68 0.56 2.98
N PHE A 67 0.74 0.32 2.07
CA PHE A 67 -0.66 0.66 2.27
C PHE A 67 -1.49 -0.61 2.44
N GLN A 68 -2.36 -0.60 3.45
CA GLN A 68 -3.24 -1.69 3.84
C GLN A 68 -4.66 -1.10 4.04
N PRO A 69 -5.50 -1.07 3.00
CA PRO A 69 -6.83 -0.50 3.12
C PRO A 69 -7.76 -1.45 3.88
N TYR A 70 -8.41 -0.96 4.93
CA TYR A 70 -9.41 -1.69 5.70
C TYR A 70 -10.81 -1.12 5.45
N ARG A 71 -11.79 -1.99 5.19
CA ARG A 71 -13.20 -1.58 5.05
C ARG A 71 -13.82 -1.17 6.39
N ASN A 72 -13.41 -1.82 7.47
CA ASN A 72 -13.88 -1.57 8.83
C ASN A 72 -12.78 -0.89 9.64
N ALA A 73 -13.12 -0.43 10.84
CA ALA A 73 -12.12 0.06 11.78
C ALA A 73 -11.06 -1.03 12.03
N VAL A 74 -9.79 -0.62 11.95
CA VAL A 74 -8.66 -1.53 12.13
C VAL A 74 -8.61 -2.04 13.57
N THR A 75 -8.38 -3.33 13.73
CA THR A 75 -8.17 -3.97 15.03
C THR A 75 -6.70 -3.93 15.47
N PRO A 76 -6.39 -4.08 16.77
CA PRO A 76 -5.02 -4.18 17.24
C PRO A 76 -4.21 -5.29 16.54
N ASP A 77 -4.80 -6.46 16.33
CA ASP A 77 -4.14 -7.58 15.64
C ASP A 77 -3.80 -7.26 14.17
N GLU A 78 -4.67 -6.52 13.49
CA GLU A 78 -4.43 -6.04 12.12
C GLU A 78 -3.30 -4.99 12.07
N ILE A 79 -3.21 -4.11 13.07
CA ILE A 79 -2.09 -3.18 13.22
C ILE A 79 -0.79 -3.95 13.42
N ASP A 80 -0.77 -4.93 14.33
CA ASP A 80 0.42 -5.77 14.58
C ASP A 80 0.85 -6.54 13.33
N SER A 81 -0.12 -7.03 12.55
CA SER A 81 0.13 -7.64 11.25
C SER A 81 0.79 -6.67 10.26
N CYS A 82 0.33 -5.42 10.20
CA CYS A 82 0.93 -4.37 9.37
C CYS A 82 2.38 -4.07 9.78
N ILE A 83 2.63 -3.93 11.09
CA ILE A 83 3.97 -3.68 11.64
C ILE A 83 4.89 -4.85 11.28
N LEU A 84 4.42 -6.09 11.44
CA LEU A 84 5.22 -7.28 11.12
C LEU A 84 5.59 -7.32 9.63
N LYS A 85 4.63 -7.05 8.72
CA LYS A 85 4.89 -6.93 7.28
C LYS A 85 5.96 -5.87 6.99
N LEU A 86 5.87 -4.70 7.63
CA LEU A 86 6.85 -3.63 7.48
C LEU A 86 8.26 -4.03 7.94
N LEU A 87 8.38 -4.68 9.10
CA LEU A 87 9.65 -5.14 9.64
C LEU A 87 10.32 -6.19 8.75
N LYS A 88 9.53 -7.04 8.08
CA LYS A 88 10.03 -8.06 7.14
C LYS A 88 10.52 -7.48 5.82
N VAL A 89 9.93 -6.38 5.35
CA VAL A 89 10.41 -5.70 4.12
C VAL A 89 11.66 -4.86 4.39
N LYS A 90 11.82 -4.33 5.61
CA LYS A 90 12.98 -3.52 6.00
C LYS A 90 14.24 -4.31 6.32
N ARG A 91 14.11 -5.61 6.62
CA ARG A 91 15.23 -6.52 6.92
C ARG A 91 15.59 -7.30 5.67
#